data_AF-W8X3Q3-F1
#
_entry.id   AF-W8X3Q3-F1
#
_cell.length_a   1.000
_cell.length_b   1.000
_cell.length_c   1.000
_cell.angle_alpha   90.00
_cell.angle_beta   90.00
_cell.angle_gamma   90.00
#
_symmetry.space_group_name_H-M   'P 1'
#
loop_
_entity.id
_entity.type
_entity.pdbx_description
1 polymer ?
#
loop_
_entity_poly.entity_id
_entity_poly.type
_entity_poly.pdbx_seq_one_letter_code
_entity_poly.pdbx_strand_id
1 'polypeptide(L)'
;MIVASLVGAVCAPRAGLRSVLGGTAARTGDHRLWLESAALGLLVGAAVWALDALWLPWLGDGGRALAQAQQSASPGQRLALGMLYGGMTEEILARWGLMSLLLWGLSRCLGPGRVRWAAWGSIVLSALAFGCAHLPALALQVDMDAMLVARTLLLNGLGGVLYGWLFWRHHLEAAMASHALSHVALVACQLGFG
;
A
#
# COMPACT_ATOMS: atom_id res chain seq x y z
N MET A 1 10.72 4.64 10.61
CA MET A 1 9.46 4.34 11.32
C MET A 1 9.13 5.35 12.41
N ILE A 2 10.00 5.59 13.41
CA ILE A 2 9.73 6.53 14.53
C ILE A 2 9.27 7.93 14.04
N VAL A 3 10.01 8.52 13.11
CA VAL A 3 9.65 9.83 12.54
C VAL A 3 8.26 9.81 11.91
N ALA A 4 7.94 8.80 11.12
CA ALA A 4 6.62 8.67 10.49
C ALA A 4 5.50 8.48 11.53
N SER A 5 5.74 7.69 12.58
CA SER A 5 4.81 7.53 13.71
C SER A 5 4.51 8.86 14.39
N LEU A 6 5.54 9.66 14.68
CA LEU A 6 5.41 10.98 15.30
C LEU A 6 4.69 11.97 14.37
N VAL A 7 5.12 12.04 13.10
CA VAL A 7 4.48 12.90 12.09
C VAL A 7 3.00 12.56 11.95
N GLY A 8 2.65 11.29 11.86
CA GLY A 8 1.25 10.87 11.76
C GLY A 8 0.45 11.19 13.03
N ALA A 9 1.01 10.98 14.22
CA ALA A 9 0.36 11.34 15.48
C ALA A 9 0.03 12.83 15.57
N VAL A 10 0.87 13.68 14.97
CA VAL A 10 0.65 15.12 14.89
C VAL A 10 -0.32 15.48 13.76
N CYS A 11 -0.10 14.99 12.55
CA CYS A 11 -0.80 15.48 11.35
C CYS A 11 -2.17 14.83 11.16
N ALA A 12 -2.32 13.53 11.47
CA ALA A 12 -3.53 12.77 11.18
C ALA A 12 -4.78 13.37 11.88
N PRO A 13 -4.77 13.66 13.20
CA PRO A 13 -5.94 14.24 13.87
C PRO A 13 -6.28 15.63 13.33
N ARG A 14 -5.26 16.44 13.00
CA ARG A 14 -5.43 17.79 12.42
C ARG A 14 -5.98 17.76 10.99
N ALA A 15 -5.81 16.63 10.30
CA ALA A 15 -6.31 16.38 8.95
C ALA A 15 -7.66 15.62 8.95
N GLY A 16 -8.19 15.24 10.12
CA GLY A 16 -9.41 14.44 10.24
C GLY A 16 -9.24 12.95 9.90
N LEU A 17 -8.00 12.46 9.83
CA LEU A 17 -7.68 11.05 9.66
C LEU A 17 -7.69 10.33 11.02
N ARG A 18 -8.03 9.04 11.02
CA ARG A 18 -8.34 8.29 12.24
C ARG A 18 -7.55 6.98 12.35
N SER A 19 -7.36 6.51 13.58
CA SER A 19 -6.75 5.23 13.92
C SER A 19 -7.45 4.64 15.16
N VAL A 20 -7.73 3.35 15.12
CA VAL A 20 -8.29 2.58 16.24
C VAL A 20 -7.27 2.48 17.36
N LEU A 21 -6.01 2.15 17.04
CA LEU A 21 -4.93 2.06 18.02
C LEU A 21 -4.54 3.44 18.59
N GLY A 22 -4.66 4.49 17.78
CA GLY A 22 -4.49 5.88 18.19
C GLY A 22 -5.68 6.46 18.94
N GLY A 23 -6.75 5.69 19.19
CA GLY A 23 -7.93 6.12 19.96
C GLY A 23 -8.82 7.16 19.27
N THR A 24 -8.65 7.39 17.97
CA THR A 24 -9.42 8.38 17.19
C THR A 24 -10.48 7.74 16.28
N ALA A 25 -10.56 6.42 16.24
CA ALA A 25 -11.65 5.64 15.63
C ALA A 25 -12.25 4.65 16.65
N ALA A 26 -13.54 4.35 16.48
CA ALA A 26 -14.22 3.34 17.29
C ALA A 26 -13.68 1.93 16.98
N ARG A 27 -13.39 1.16 18.04
CA ARG A 27 -12.91 -0.22 17.95
C ARG A 27 -14.04 -1.22 17.70
N THR A 28 -15.26 -0.88 18.12
CA THR A 28 -16.44 -1.76 18.10
C THR A 28 -17.51 -1.18 17.18
N GLY A 29 -18.16 -2.05 16.38
CA GLY A 29 -19.41 -1.71 15.69
C GLY A 29 -19.48 -1.96 14.17
N ASP A 30 -18.37 -2.27 13.49
CA ASP A 30 -18.39 -2.35 12.01
C ASP A 30 -17.68 -3.60 11.47
N HIS A 31 -18.18 -4.78 11.83
CA HIS A 31 -17.74 -6.07 11.27
C HIS A 31 -17.81 -6.08 9.74
N ARG A 32 -18.78 -5.34 9.18
CA ARG A 32 -18.95 -5.17 7.74
C ARG A 32 -17.76 -4.43 7.12
N LEU A 33 -17.30 -3.33 7.71
CA LEU A 33 -16.09 -2.64 7.25
C LEU A 33 -14.86 -3.55 7.25
N TRP A 34 -14.68 -4.36 8.29
CA TRP A 34 -13.54 -5.29 8.34
C TRP A 34 -13.64 -6.34 7.23
N LEU A 35 -14.83 -6.88 6.96
CA LEU A 35 -15.07 -7.81 5.85
C LEU A 35 -14.88 -7.14 4.48
N GLU A 36 -15.36 -5.91 4.30
CA GLU A 36 -15.18 -5.13 3.07
C GLU A 36 -13.70 -4.81 2.82
N SER A 37 -12.98 -4.38 3.86
CA SER A 37 -11.54 -4.11 3.78
C SER A 37 -10.75 -5.39 3.46
N ALA A 38 -11.13 -6.51 4.08
CA ALA A 38 -10.54 -7.80 3.81
C ALA A 38 -10.78 -8.25 2.36
N ALA A 39 -12.03 -8.15 1.88
CA ALA A 39 -12.40 -8.52 0.52
C ALA A 39 -11.68 -7.64 -0.52
N LEU A 40 -11.58 -6.33 -0.28
CA LEU A 40 -10.84 -5.40 -1.15
C LEU A 40 -9.34 -5.71 -1.18
N GLY A 41 -8.76 -6.08 -0.03
CA GLY A 41 -7.38 -6.53 0.06
C GLY A 41 -7.11 -7.77 -0.79
N LEU A 42 -7.94 -8.81 -0.61
CA LEU A 42 -7.86 -10.04 -1.40
C LEU A 42 -8.04 -9.76 -2.90
N LEU A 43 -9.01 -8.93 -3.27
CA LEU A 43 -9.27 -8.52 -4.65
C LEU A 43 -8.04 -7.84 -5.27
N VAL A 44 -7.44 -6.87 -4.58
CA VAL A 44 -6.25 -6.17 -5.08
C VAL A 44 -5.04 -7.08 -5.14
N GLY A 45 -4.85 -7.98 -4.16
CA GLY A 45 -3.77 -8.97 -4.23
C GLY A 45 -3.89 -9.88 -5.45
N ALA A 46 -5.10 -10.40 -5.72
CA ALA A 46 -5.38 -11.20 -6.91
C ALA A 46 -5.22 -10.39 -8.21
N ALA A 47 -5.67 -9.13 -8.22
CA ALA A 47 -5.53 -8.24 -9.37
C ALA A 47 -4.07 -7.91 -9.66
N VAL A 48 -3.26 -7.61 -8.63
CA VAL A 48 -1.82 -7.37 -8.76
C VAL A 48 -1.13 -8.61 -9.31
N TRP A 49 -1.43 -9.79 -8.79
CA TRP A 49 -0.88 -11.04 -9.32
C TRP A 49 -1.28 -11.26 -10.79
N ALA A 50 -2.54 -11.06 -11.14
CA ALA A 50 -3.03 -11.28 -12.50
C ALA A 50 -2.41 -10.29 -13.49
N LEU A 51 -2.35 -9.00 -13.13
CA LEU A 51 -1.70 -7.97 -13.95
C LEU A 51 -0.21 -8.27 -14.12
N ASP A 52 0.45 -8.71 -13.06
CA ASP A 52 1.85 -9.11 -13.11
C ASP A 52 2.08 -10.30 -14.05
N ALA A 53 1.28 -11.36 -13.91
CA ALA A 53 1.34 -12.54 -14.76
C ALA A 53 1.09 -12.21 -16.25
N LEU A 54 0.17 -11.29 -16.53
CA LEU A 54 -0.08 -10.79 -17.88
C LEU A 54 1.11 -9.99 -18.42
N TRP A 55 1.81 -9.24 -17.57
CA TRP A 55 2.94 -8.41 -17.98
C TRP A 55 4.22 -9.20 -18.23
N LEU A 56 4.43 -10.27 -17.46
CA LEU A 56 5.67 -11.04 -17.40
C LEU A 56 6.23 -11.44 -18.78
N PRO A 57 5.43 -11.91 -19.76
CA PRO A 57 5.93 -12.24 -21.09
C PRO A 57 6.58 -11.07 -21.84
N TRP A 58 6.21 -9.83 -21.53
CA TRP A 58 6.73 -8.62 -22.16
C TRP A 58 7.95 -8.02 -21.44
N LEU A 59 8.35 -8.56 -20.28
CA LEU A 59 9.46 -8.07 -19.48
C LEU A 59 10.83 -8.68 -19.85
N GLY A 60 10.85 -9.60 -20.84
CA GLY A 60 12.09 -10.22 -21.31
C GLY A 60 12.89 -10.93 -20.22
N ASP A 61 14.22 -10.84 -20.30
CA ASP A 61 15.14 -11.46 -19.33
C ASP A 61 15.05 -10.85 -17.94
N GLY A 62 14.85 -9.54 -17.83
CA GLY A 62 14.71 -8.85 -16.54
C GLY A 62 13.50 -9.34 -15.74
N GLY A 63 12.36 -9.57 -16.42
CA GLY A 63 11.18 -10.16 -15.78
C GLY A 63 11.40 -11.59 -15.27
N ARG A 64 12.10 -12.42 -16.05
CA ARG A 64 12.44 -13.79 -15.64
C ARG A 64 13.37 -13.81 -14.43
N ALA A 65 14.39 -12.95 -14.43
CA ALA A 65 15.31 -12.81 -13.31
C ALA A 65 14.58 -12.33 -12.04
N LEU A 66 13.67 -11.36 -12.18
CA LEU A 66 12.85 -10.88 -11.07
C LEU A 66 11.95 -11.98 -10.49
N ALA A 67 11.28 -12.74 -11.35
CA ALA A 67 10.42 -13.85 -10.92
C ALA A 67 11.21 -14.91 -10.14
N GLN A 68 12.42 -15.25 -10.60
CA GLN A 68 13.31 -16.17 -9.90
C GLN A 68 13.76 -15.60 -8.55
N ALA A 69 14.14 -14.32 -8.50
CA ALA A 69 14.53 -13.65 -7.25
C ALA A 69 13.39 -13.65 -6.22
N GLN A 70 12.15 -13.42 -6.65
CA GLN A 70 10.97 -13.43 -5.79
C GLN A 70 10.61 -14.83 -5.26
N GLN A 71 10.96 -15.89 -5.99
CA GLN A 71 10.73 -17.27 -5.56
C GLN A 71 11.79 -17.82 -4.61
N SER A 72 12.88 -17.09 -4.36
CA SER A 72 13.97 -17.51 -3.46
C SER A 72 13.54 -17.66 -1.99
N ALA A 73 12.54 -16.89 -1.56
CA ALA A 73 11.96 -16.98 -0.22
C ALA A 73 10.82 -18.00 -0.18
N SER A 74 10.69 -18.74 0.92
CA SER A 74 9.58 -19.69 1.10
C SER A 74 8.23 -18.96 1.14
N PRO A 75 7.10 -19.62 0.78
CA PRO A 75 5.78 -18.98 0.82
C PRO A 75 5.44 -18.40 2.20
N GLY A 76 5.81 -19.09 3.28
CA GLY A 76 5.62 -18.61 4.65
C GLY A 76 6.44 -17.35 4.96
N GLN A 77 7.68 -17.25 4.47
CA GLN A 77 8.50 -16.05 4.61
C GLN A 77 7.90 -14.86 3.84
N ARG A 78 7.45 -15.09 2.59
CA ARG A 78 6.79 -14.04 1.79
C ARG A 78 5.52 -13.54 2.47
N LEU A 79 4.73 -14.45 3.04
CA LEU A 79 3.52 -14.09 3.76
C LEU A 79 3.84 -13.30 5.04
N ALA A 80 4.79 -13.77 5.84
CA ALA A 80 5.19 -13.09 7.08
C ALA A 80 5.73 -11.68 6.80
N LEU A 81 6.61 -11.53 5.81
CA LEU A 81 7.14 -10.23 5.41
C LEU A 81 6.02 -9.34 4.84
N GLY A 82 5.19 -9.85 3.95
CA GLY A 82 4.09 -9.09 3.36
C GLY A 82 3.07 -8.61 4.41
N MET A 83 2.67 -9.47 5.35
CA MET A 83 1.69 -9.09 6.37
C MET A 83 2.28 -8.17 7.44
N LEU A 84 3.49 -8.46 7.92
CA LEU A 84 4.08 -7.72 9.05
C LEU A 84 4.80 -6.45 8.58
N TYR A 85 5.61 -6.56 7.53
CA TYR A 85 6.31 -5.40 7.00
C TYR A 85 5.39 -4.60 6.06
N GLY A 86 4.81 -5.23 5.05
CA GLY A 86 3.88 -4.55 4.13
C GLY A 86 2.62 -4.04 4.84
N GLY A 87 1.85 -4.97 5.41
CA GLY A 87 0.57 -4.66 6.04
C GLY A 87 0.63 -3.73 7.25
N MET A 88 1.77 -3.59 7.94
CA MET A 88 1.90 -2.69 9.10
C MET A 88 2.96 -1.60 8.91
N THR A 89 4.21 -1.99 8.64
CA THR A 89 5.32 -1.02 8.61
C THR A 89 5.15 -0.03 7.47
N GLU A 90 4.82 -0.50 6.27
CA GLU A 90 4.62 0.37 5.12
C GLU A 90 3.42 1.30 5.29
N GLU A 91 2.33 0.82 5.90
CA GLU A 91 1.17 1.67 6.19
C GLU A 91 1.50 2.77 7.22
N ILE A 92 2.34 2.48 8.23
CA ILE A 92 2.82 3.52 9.14
C ILE A 92 3.65 4.56 8.39
N LEU A 93 4.51 4.16 7.46
CA LEU A 93 5.35 5.07 6.70
C LEU A 93 4.54 5.91 5.70
N ALA A 94 3.80 5.24 4.81
CA ALA A 94 3.15 5.85 3.68
C ALA A 94 1.83 6.53 4.06
N ARG A 95 1.02 5.91 4.92
CA ARG A 95 -0.35 6.39 5.23
C ARG A 95 -0.29 7.25 6.48
N TRP A 96 0.09 6.65 7.59
CA TRP A 96 0.13 7.38 8.86
C TRP A 96 1.09 8.55 8.81
N GLY A 97 2.34 8.37 8.36
CA GLY A 97 3.32 9.44 8.24
C GLY A 97 3.08 10.35 7.04
N LEU A 98 3.41 9.88 5.84
CA LEU A 98 3.48 10.71 4.63
C LEU A 98 2.11 11.25 4.20
N MET A 99 1.09 10.40 4.04
CA MET A 99 -0.22 10.85 3.57
C MET A 99 -0.88 11.82 4.55
N SER A 100 -0.73 11.62 5.86
CA SER A 100 -1.23 12.58 6.87
C SER A 100 -0.55 13.94 6.77
N LEU A 101 0.78 13.96 6.59
CA LEU A 101 1.54 15.20 6.38
C LEU A 101 1.06 15.92 5.12
N LEU A 102 0.92 15.19 4.01
CA LEU A 102 0.44 15.72 2.75
C LEU A 102 -0.98 16.26 2.86
N LEU A 103 -1.91 15.50 3.46
CA LEU A 103 -3.29 15.95 3.61
C LEU A 103 -3.38 17.19 4.49
N TRP A 104 -2.65 17.21 5.60
CA TRP A 104 -2.60 18.35 6.49
C TRP A 104 -2.07 19.60 5.77
N GLY A 105 -0.93 19.49 5.08
CA GLY A 105 -0.33 20.59 4.31
C GLY A 105 -1.22 21.08 3.17
N LEU A 106 -1.70 20.17 2.31
CA LEU A 106 -2.58 20.51 1.18
C LEU A 106 -3.88 21.16 1.65
N SER A 107 -4.46 20.73 2.78
CA SER A 107 -5.66 21.35 3.34
C SER A 107 -5.43 22.78 3.83
N ARG A 108 -4.19 23.13 4.21
CA ARG A 108 -3.81 24.51 4.56
C ARG A 108 -3.58 25.36 3.32
N CYS A 109 -2.94 24.82 2.29
CA CYS A 109 -2.71 25.54 1.04
C CYS A 109 -3.98 25.79 0.23
N LEU A 110 -4.88 24.81 0.16
CA LEU A 110 -6.08 24.87 -0.68
C LEU A 110 -7.30 25.49 0.01
N GLY A 111 -7.27 25.61 1.34
CA GLY A 111 -8.37 26.13 2.14
C GLY A 111 -9.52 25.14 2.39
N PRO A 112 -10.47 25.49 3.27
CA PRO A 112 -11.49 24.58 3.80
C PRO A 112 -12.50 24.08 2.75
N GLY A 113 -12.72 24.81 1.65
CA GLY A 113 -13.65 24.39 0.58
C GLY A 113 -13.11 23.28 -0.32
N ARG A 114 -11.85 22.86 -0.16
CA ARG A 114 -11.16 21.95 -1.09
C ARG A 114 -10.61 20.68 -0.43
N VAL A 115 -11.14 20.28 0.73
CA VAL A 115 -10.68 19.10 1.48
C VAL A 115 -10.68 17.82 0.64
N ARG A 116 -11.68 17.63 -0.23
CA ARG A 116 -11.74 16.46 -1.13
C ARG A 116 -10.57 16.43 -2.13
N TRP A 117 -10.18 17.58 -2.66
CA TRP A 117 -9.02 17.70 -3.56
C TRP A 117 -7.72 17.47 -2.81
N ALA A 118 -7.60 18.02 -1.58
CA ALA A 118 -6.45 17.75 -0.72
C ALA A 118 -6.31 16.25 -0.39
N ALA A 119 -7.43 15.56 -0.14
CA ALA A 119 -7.46 14.13 0.15
C ALA A 119 -7.05 13.28 -1.05
N TRP A 120 -7.64 13.48 -2.23
CA TRP A 120 -7.21 12.74 -3.41
C TRP A 120 -5.77 13.08 -3.81
N GLY A 121 -5.36 14.35 -3.68
CA GLY A 121 -3.98 14.77 -3.89
C GLY A 121 -3.01 14.04 -2.96
N SER A 122 -3.31 13.94 -1.66
CA SER A 122 -2.45 13.21 -0.72
C SER A 122 -2.43 11.71 -0.98
N ILE A 123 -3.56 11.10 -1.38
CA ILE A 123 -3.64 9.69 -1.78
C ILE A 123 -2.73 9.43 -2.99
N VAL A 124 -2.87 10.21 -4.07
CA VAL A 124 -2.10 10.00 -5.29
C VAL A 124 -0.61 10.24 -5.05
N LEU A 125 -0.26 11.34 -4.38
CA LEU A 125 1.15 11.67 -4.10
C LEU A 125 1.81 10.63 -3.19
N SER A 126 1.11 10.16 -2.15
CA SER A 126 1.65 9.11 -1.27
C SER A 126 1.73 7.75 -1.98
N ALA A 127 0.78 7.41 -2.86
CA ALA A 127 0.82 6.19 -3.66
C ALA A 127 1.99 6.19 -4.66
N LEU A 128 2.27 7.34 -5.31
CA LEU A 128 3.43 7.50 -6.18
C LEU A 128 4.73 7.37 -5.40
N ALA A 129 4.85 8.05 -4.26
CA ALA A 129 6.02 7.93 -3.39
C ALA A 129 6.21 6.50 -2.87
N PHE A 130 5.12 5.81 -2.54
CA PHE A 130 5.11 4.40 -2.14
C PHE A 130 5.63 3.50 -3.26
N GLY A 131 5.16 3.67 -4.50
CA GLY A 131 5.71 2.95 -5.65
C GLY A 131 7.19 3.24 -5.88
N CYS A 132 7.61 4.51 -5.81
CA CYS A 132 9.01 4.89 -5.94
C CYS A 132 9.91 4.29 -4.85
N ALA A 133 9.40 4.14 -3.63
CA ALA A 133 10.13 3.54 -2.51
C ALA A 133 10.50 2.06 -2.74
N HIS A 134 9.86 1.39 -3.71
CA HIS A 134 10.19 0.01 -4.10
C HIS A 134 11.28 -0.08 -5.17
N LEU A 135 11.60 1.01 -5.87
CA LEU A 135 12.61 1.01 -6.92
C LEU A 135 14.02 0.67 -6.42
N PRO A 136 14.48 1.12 -5.24
CA PRO A 136 15.77 0.69 -4.70
C PRO A 136 15.85 -0.83 -4.46
N ALA A 137 14.76 -1.45 -3.99
CA ALA A 137 14.72 -2.90 -3.80
C ALA A 137 14.74 -3.65 -5.14
N LEU A 138 14.06 -3.12 -6.17
CA LEU A 138 14.11 -3.65 -7.53
C LEU A 138 15.54 -3.59 -8.09
N ALA A 139 16.24 -2.48 -7.90
CA ALA A 139 17.62 -2.26 -8.36
C ALA A 139 18.63 -3.26 -7.76
N LEU A 140 18.34 -3.83 -6.59
CA LEU A 140 19.17 -4.85 -5.94
C LEU A 140 18.92 -6.25 -6.50
N GLN A 141 17.82 -6.46 -7.22
CA GLN A 141 17.42 -7.77 -7.72
C GLN A 141 17.72 -7.94 -9.21
N VAL A 142 17.57 -6.87 -9.99
CA VAL A 142 17.69 -6.89 -11.45
C VAL A 142 18.23 -5.57 -11.97
N ASP A 143 18.84 -5.61 -13.15
CA ASP A 143 19.14 -4.40 -13.92
C ASP A 143 17.83 -3.70 -14.31
N MET A 144 17.70 -2.43 -13.92
CA MET A 144 16.47 -1.68 -14.13
C MET A 144 16.32 -1.25 -15.58
N ASP A 145 15.18 -1.60 -16.18
CA ASP A 145 14.70 -1.01 -17.42
C ASP A 145 13.41 -0.20 -17.21
N ALA A 146 13.02 0.56 -18.23
CA ALA A 146 11.83 1.41 -18.16
C ALA A 146 10.53 0.62 -17.94
N MET A 147 10.44 -0.62 -18.44
CA MET A 147 9.26 -1.46 -18.32
C MET A 147 9.12 -2.02 -16.90
N LEU A 148 10.21 -2.49 -16.31
CA LEU A 148 10.28 -2.95 -14.91
C LEU A 148 9.99 -1.83 -13.93
N VAL A 149 10.48 -0.62 -14.21
CA VAL A 149 10.14 0.60 -13.44
C VAL A 149 8.64 0.87 -13.56
N ALA A 150 8.09 0.94 -14.78
CA ALA A 150 6.68 1.23 -15.00
C ALA A 150 5.77 0.21 -14.31
N ARG A 151 6.08 -1.09 -14.45
CA ARG A 151 5.39 -2.18 -13.74
C ARG A 151 5.43 -1.97 -12.23
N THR A 152 6.61 -1.73 -11.66
CA THR A 152 6.78 -1.59 -10.21
C THR A 152 5.99 -0.41 -9.66
N LEU A 153 6.02 0.73 -10.36
CA LEU A 153 5.24 1.90 -9.99
C LEU A 153 3.73 1.64 -10.10
N LEU A 154 3.27 0.96 -11.15
CA LEU A 154 1.85 0.72 -11.40
C LEU A 154 1.25 -0.29 -10.42
N LEU A 155 1.91 -1.41 -10.18
CA LEU A 155 1.41 -2.45 -9.26
C LEU A 155 1.38 -1.94 -7.81
N ASN A 156 2.45 -1.26 -7.36
CA ASN A 156 2.49 -0.69 -6.01
C ASN A 156 1.57 0.53 -5.89
N GLY A 157 1.45 1.34 -6.94
CA GLY A 157 0.54 2.48 -6.99
C GLY A 157 -0.93 2.08 -6.89
N LEU A 158 -1.33 0.95 -7.49
CA LEU A 158 -2.69 0.42 -7.40
C LEU A 158 -3.09 0.12 -5.94
N GLY A 159 -2.27 -0.65 -5.21
CA GLY A 159 -2.46 -0.86 -3.77
C GLY A 159 -2.34 0.45 -2.99
N GLY A 160 -1.31 1.24 -3.34
CA GLY A 160 -1.12 2.66 -3.10
C GLY A 160 -2.42 3.43 -2.84
N VAL A 161 -3.17 3.58 -3.91
CA VAL A 161 -4.42 4.35 -4.00
C VAL A 161 -5.54 3.71 -3.17
N LEU A 162 -5.72 2.38 -3.25
CA LEU A 162 -6.78 1.71 -2.48
C LEU A 162 -6.58 1.91 -0.97
N TYR A 163 -5.38 1.64 -0.46
CA TYR A 163 -5.10 1.71 0.98
C TYR A 163 -5.17 3.16 1.47
N GLY A 164 -4.72 4.13 0.66
CA GLY A 164 -4.90 5.55 0.95
C GLY A 164 -6.39 5.94 1.02
N TRP A 165 -7.21 5.44 0.10
CA TRP A 165 -8.66 5.68 0.13
C TRP A 165 -9.32 5.05 1.36
N LEU A 166 -8.98 3.81 1.72
CA LEU A 166 -9.48 3.16 2.93
C LEU A 166 -9.10 3.96 4.19
N PHE A 167 -7.84 4.42 4.28
CA PHE A 167 -7.39 5.23 5.40
C PHE A 167 -8.16 6.56 5.49
N TRP A 168 -8.40 7.22 4.36
CA TRP A 168 -9.15 8.47 4.32
C TRP A 168 -10.63 8.30 4.70
N ARG A 169 -11.29 7.25 4.21
CA ARG A 169 -12.73 7.04 4.42
C ARG A 169 -13.03 6.40 5.78
N HIS A 170 -12.09 5.61 6.29
CA HIS A 170 -12.25 4.83 7.52
C HIS A 170 -11.14 5.19 8.51
N HIS A 171 -10.13 4.34 8.65
CA HIS A 171 -9.04 4.47 9.60
C HIS A 171 -7.81 3.67 9.15
N LEU A 172 -6.67 3.90 9.80
CA LEU A 172 -5.39 3.30 9.43
C LEU A 172 -5.44 1.76 9.40
N GLU A 173 -6.09 1.15 10.39
CA GLU A 173 -6.10 -0.30 10.55
C GLU A 173 -6.96 -0.99 9.48
N ALA A 174 -7.93 -0.30 8.87
CA ALA A 174 -8.65 -0.84 7.71
C ALA A 174 -7.72 -0.94 6.49
N ALA A 175 -6.87 0.07 6.28
CA ALA A 175 -5.83 0.04 5.26
C ALA A 175 -4.79 -1.07 5.54
N MET A 176 -4.36 -1.21 6.80
CA MET A 176 -3.45 -2.28 7.23
C MET A 176 -4.02 -3.67 6.99
N ALA A 177 -5.29 -3.91 7.36
CA ALA A 177 -5.93 -5.21 7.14
C ALA A 177 -6.05 -5.53 5.63
N SER A 178 -6.48 -4.56 4.82
CA SER A 178 -6.56 -4.71 3.37
C SER A 178 -5.19 -5.03 2.75
N HIS A 179 -4.15 -4.28 3.11
CA HIS A 179 -2.81 -4.49 2.58
C HIS A 179 -2.21 -5.83 3.06
N ALA A 180 -2.38 -6.21 4.32
CA ALA A 180 -1.94 -7.52 4.80
C ALA A 180 -2.61 -8.66 4.02
N LEU A 181 -3.91 -8.54 3.73
CA LEU A 181 -4.64 -9.57 2.97
C LEU A 181 -4.35 -9.56 1.47
N SER A 182 -3.87 -8.46 0.89
CA SER A 182 -3.39 -8.51 -0.50
C SER A 182 -2.20 -9.44 -0.65
N HIS A 183 -1.32 -9.52 0.36
CA HIS A 183 -0.22 -10.49 0.37
C HIS A 183 -0.71 -11.93 0.53
N VAL A 184 -1.77 -12.17 1.30
CA VAL A 184 -2.40 -13.49 1.39
C VAL A 184 -2.88 -13.95 0.01
N ALA A 185 -3.65 -13.11 -0.68
CA ALA A 185 -4.14 -13.43 -2.03
C ALA A 185 -2.99 -13.61 -3.02
N LEU A 186 -1.98 -12.74 -2.98
CA LEU A 186 -0.82 -12.81 -3.88
C LEU A 186 -0.05 -14.13 -3.70
N VAL A 187 0.23 -14.53 -2.46
CA VAL A 187 0.89 -15.83 -2.18
C VAL A 187 -0.02 -17.01 -2.56
N ALA A 188 -1.32 -16.94 -2.26
CA ALA A 188 -2.26 -18.00 -2.63
C ALA A 188 -2.34 -18.21 -4.14
N CYS A 189 -2.42 -17.12 -4.92
CA CYS A 189 -2.42 -17.19 -6.39
C CYS A 189 -1.08 -17.74 -6.92
N GLN A 190 0.05 -17.32 -6.37
CA GLN A 190 1.36 -17.88 -6.73
C GLN A 190 1.47 -19.39 -6.46
N LEU A 191 0.83 -19.91 -5.41
CA LEU A 191 0.84 -21.34 -5.09
C LEU A 191 -0.15 -22.15 -5.94
N GLY A 192 -1.30 -21.56 -6.27
CA GLY A 192 -2.35 -22.26 -7.02
C GLY A 192 -2.17 -22.24 -8.54
N PHE A 193 -1.43 -21.27 -9.06
CA PHE A 193 -1.29 -21.03 -10.50
C PHE A 193 0.16 -20.83 -10.96
N GLY A 194 1.13 -20.88 -10.05
CA GLY A 194 2.56 -20.73 -10.35
C GLY A 194 3.28 -22.05 -10.60
#